data_AF-A0A7T5RLV0-F1
#
_entry.id   AF-A0A7T5RLV0-F1
#
_cell.length_a   1.000
_cell.length_b   1.000
_cell.length_c   1.000
_cell.angle_alpha   90.00
_cell.angle_beta   90.00
_cell.angle_gamma   90.00
#
_symmetry.space_group_name_H-M   'P 1'
#
loop_
_entity.id
_entity.type
_entity.pdbx_description
1 polymer ?
#
loop_
_entity_poly.entity_id
_entity_poly.type
_entity_poly.pdbx_seq_one_letter_code
_entity_poly.pdbx_strand_id
1 'polypeptide(L)'
;MDIIIALILFVAITLGVKVANKFLPFSVCALCAGVSGAWILMTLAVLADFAPVDLYLPVITLLMGGTVAGIAYQAEKKFNWRGEKSFWFRFAVIVAGFYLAHIAIGALSWPTFVIEIVFFTMLVYVFFVRKNSGSENLKKHSAKAEKLEDELKNCC
;
A
#
# COMPACT_ATOMS: atom_id res chain seq x y z
N MET A 1 -22.82 7.28 -11.36
CA MET A 1 -22.70 5.81 -11.26
C MET A 1 -21.24 5.35 -11.19
N ASP A 2 -20.32 6.30 -11.14
CA ASP A 2 -18.91 6.15 -11.53
C ASP A 2 -18.04 5.81 -10.30
N ILE A 3 -18.42 6.35 -9.13
CA ILE A 3 -17.87 5.98 -7.82
C ILE A 3 -18.14 4.50 -7.51
N ILE A 4 -19.29 3.97 -7.95
CA ILE A 4 -19.65 2.55 -7.75
C ILE A 4 -18.74 1.67 -8.60
N ILE A 5 -18.46 2.06 -9.85
CA ILE A 5 -17.52 1.35 -10.72
C ILE A 5 -16.12 1.37 -10.11
N ALA A 6 -15.67 2.51 -9.59
CA ALA A 6 -14.40 2.64 -8.88
C ALA A 6 -14.30 1.72 -7.65
N LEU A 7 -15.37 1.68 -6.84
CA LEU A 7 -15.46 0.80 -5.67
C LEU A 7 -15.45 -0.68 -6.05
N ILE A 8 -16.20 -1.07 -7.08
CA ILE A 8 -16.24 -2.45 -7.57
C ILE A 8 -14.86 -2.85 -8.09
N LEU A 9 -14.19 -1.99 -8.86
CA LEU A 9 -12.85 -2.23 -9.39
C LEU A 9 -11.84 -2.40 -8.23
N PHE A 10 -11.91 -1.51 -7.23
CA PHE A 10 -11.06 -1.57 -6.05
C PHE A 10 -11.26 -2.87 -5.26
N VAL A 11 -12.52 -3.27 -5.03
CA VAL A 11 -12.85 -4.52 -4.31
C VAL A 11 -12.41 -5.74 -5.12
N ALA A 12 -12.65 -5.75 -6.43
CA ALA A 12 -12.26 -6.84 -7.32
C ALA A 12 -10.74 -7.03 -7.35
N ILE A 13 -9.97 -5.94 -7.49
CA ILE A 13 -8.50 -5.98 -7.47
C ILE A 13 -8.01 -6.44 -6.10
N THR A 14 -8.59 -5.92 -5.00
CA THR A 14 -8.20 -6.32 -3.65
C THR A 14 -8.45 -7.81 -3.38
N LEU A 15 -9.58 -8.35 -3.83
CA LEU A 15 -9.91 -9.77 -3.73
C LEU A 15 -8.98 -10.61 -4.62
N GLY A 16 -8.73 -10.19 -5.86
CA GLY A 16 -7.81 -10.86 -6.78
C GLY A 16 -6.38 -10.91 -6.23
N VAL A 17 -5.91 -9.80 -5.66
CA VAL A 17 -4.61 -9.74 -4.98
C VAL A 17 -4.60 -10.65 -3.76
N LYS A 18 -5.67 -10.71 -2.94
CA LYS A 18 -5.74 -11.61 -1.79
C LYS A 18 -5.61 -13.09 -2.21
N VAL A 19 -6.19 -13.46 -3.35
CA VAL A 19 -6.05 -14.81 -3.94
C VAL A 19 -4.64 -15.02 -4.49
N ALA A 20 -4.09 -14.06 -5.23
CA ALA A 20 -2.72 -14.14 -5.76
C ALA A 20 -1.67 -14.21 -4.65
N ASN A 21 -1.89 -13.53 -3.53
CA ASN A 21 -1.02 -13.53 -2.36
C ASN A 21 -1.06 -14.88 -1.60
N LYS A 22 -2.06 -15.73 -1.86
CA LYS A 22 -2.08 -17.13 -1.41
C LYS A 22 -1.13 -18.00 -2.23
N PHE A 23 -0.81 -17.58 -3.46
CA PHE A 23 0.05 -18.28 -4.40
C PHE A 23 1.48 -17.72 -4.45
N LEU A 24 1.67 -16.45 -4.08
CA LEU A 24 2.96 -15.77 -4.10
C LEU A 24 3.71 -15.94 -2.75
N PRO A 25 5.03 -16.19 -2.77
CA PRO A 25 5.85 -16.38 -1.56
C PRO A 25 6.16 -15.08 -0.80
N PHE A 26 5.60 -13.94 -1.21
CA PHE A 26 5.81 -12.63 -0.59
C PHE A 26 4.53 -12.18 0.10
N SER A 27 4.57 -11.91 1.41
CA SER A 27 3.42 -11.38 2.14
C SER A 27 3.24 -9.87 1.86
N VAL A 28 2.80 -9.53 0.65
CA VAL A 28 2.42 -8.15 0.30
C VAL A 28 1.07 -7.85 0.95
N CYS A 29 0.90 -6.66 1.52
CA CYS A 29 -0.38 -6.25 2.06
C CYS A 29 -1.40 -6.16 0.92
N ALA A 30 -2.42 -7.03 0.95
CA ALA A 30 -3.43 -7.10 -0.11
C ALA A 30 -4.14 -5.75 -0.31
N LEU A 31 -4.31 -4.97 0.77
CA LEU A 31 -4.84 -3.61 0.70
C LEU A 31 -3.88 -2.65 -0.01
N CYS A 32 -2.58 -2.66 0.33
CA CYS A 32 -1.61 -1.78 -0.33
C CYS A 32 -1.49 -2.09 -1.83
N ALA A 33 -1.42 -3.36 -2.20
CA ALA A 33 -1.37 -3.76 -3.61
C ALA A 33 -2.70 -3.51 -4.34
N GLY A 34 -3.84 -3.68 -3.66
CA GLY A 34 -5.16 -3.32 -4.20
C GLY A 34 -5.31 -1.84 -4.50
N VAL A 35 -4.97 -0.98 -3.53
CA VAL A 35 -4.98 0.48 -3.70
C VAL A 35 -4.00 0.89 -4.81
N SER A 36 -2.77 0.36 -4.80
CA SER A 36 -1.73 0.68 -5.80
C SER A 36 -2.17 0.31 -7.22
N GLY A 37 -2.67 -0.91 -7.40
CA GLY A 37 -3.08 -1.41 -8.71
C GLY A 37 -4.31 -0.67 -9.24
N ALA A 38 -5.25 -0.32 -8.35
CA ALA A 38 -6.46 0.40 -8.73
C ALA A 38 -6.15 1.78 -9.31
N TRP A 39 -5.29 2.57 -8.65
CA TRP A 39 -4.99 3.91 -9.17
C TRP A 39 -4.12 3.84 -10.44
N ILE A 40 -3.16 2.92 -10.55
CA ILE A 40 -2.36 2.74 -11.78
C ILE A 40 -3.26 2.39 -12.97
N LEU A 41 -4.21 1.46 -12.77
CA LEU A 41 -5.18 1.09 -13.81
C LEU A 41 -6.09 2.27 -14.18
N MET A 42 -6.56 3.04 -13.21
CA MET A 42 -7.39 4.21 -13.48
C MET A 42 -6.62 5.30 -14.21
N THR A 43 -5.38 5.60 -13.81
CA THR A 43 -4.53 6.56 -14.50
C THR A 43 -4.28 6.12 -15.94
N LEU A 44 -4.03 4.83 -16.17
CA LEU A 44 -3.87 4.28 -17.52
C LEU A 44 -5.16 4.41 -18.36
N ALA A 45 -6.33 4.16 -17.76
CA ALA A 45 -7.62 4.33 -18.43
C ALA A 45 -7.90 5.79 -18.80
N VAL A 46 -7.50 6.74 -17.94
CA VAL A 46 -7.60 8.18 -18.20
C VAL A 46 -6.62 8.60 -19.31
N LEU A 47 -5.38 8.11 -19.31
CA LEU A 47 -4.40 8.40 -20.37
C LEU A 47 -4.78 7.80 -21.73
N ALA A 48 -5.55 6.71 -21.73
CA ALA A 48 -6.05 6.06 -22.95
C ALA A 48 -7.34 6.70 -23.49
N ASP A 49 -7.79 7.83 -22.93
CA ASP A 49 -9.02 8.55 -23.28
C ASP A 49 -10.30 7.72 -23.07
N PHE A 50 -10.21 6.59 -22.34
CA PHE A 50 -11.35 5.73 -22.03
C PHE A 50 -12.22 6.28 -20.90
N ALA A 51 -11.73 7.25 -20.13
CA ALA A 51 -12.41 7.81 -18.97
C ALA A 51 -12.17 9.33 -18.84
N PRO A 52 -13.21 10.12 -18.50
CA PRO A 52 -13.08 11.57 -18.33
C PRO A 52 -12.18 11.93 -17.14
N VAL A 53 -11.13 12.70 -17.43
CA VAL A 53 -10.09 13.12 -16.49
C VAL A 53 -10.68 13.76 -15.22
N ASP A 54 -11.63 14.68 -15.36
CA ASP A 54 -12.18 15.48 -14.25
C ASP A 54 -12.91 14.65 -13.19
N LEU A 55 -13.49 13.51 -13.59
CA LEU A 55 -14.29 12.65 -12.72
C LEU A 55 -13.44 11.66 -11.94
N TYR A 56 -12.36 11.16 -12.56
CA TYR A 56 -11.50 10.13 -11.97
C TYR A 56 -10.29 10.72 -11.25
N LEU A 57 -9.90 11.97 -11.53
CA LEU A 57 -8.83 12.68 -10.81
C LEU A 57 -8.96 12.60 -9.28
N PRO A 58 -10.11 12.96 -8.65
CA PRO A 58 -10.23 12.93 -7.20
C PRO A 58 -10.20 11.52 -6.61
N VAL A 59 -10.59 10.51 -7.39
CA VAL A 59 -10.52 9.10 -6.97
C VAL A 59 -9.08 8.60 -7.01
N ILE A 60 -8.36 8.94 -8.09
CA ILE A 60 -6.93 8.62 -8.26
C ILE A 60 -6.10 9.29 -7.16
N THR A 61 -6.33 10.59 -6.89
CA THR A 61 -5.61 11.32 -5.83
C THR A 61 -5.80 10.67 -4.45
N LEU A 62 -7.04 10.26 -4.15
CA LEU A 62 -7.38 9.61 -2.88
C LEU A 62 -6.71 8.24 -2.74
N LEU A 63 -6.69 7.44 -3.81
CA LEU A 63 -5.99 6.16 -3.84
C LEU A 63 -4.47 6.35 -3.74
N MET A 64 -3.90 7.34 -4.43
CA MET A 64 -2.48 7.68 -4.35
C MET A 64 -2.07 8.06 -2.92
N GLY A 65 -2.89 8.85 -2.23
CA GLY A 65 -2.72 9.15 -0.81
C GLY A 65 -2.77 7.90 0.09
N GLY A 66 -3.65 6.95 -0.22
CA GLY A 66 -3.72 5.65 0.46
C GLY A 66 -2.44 4.82 0.31
N THR A 67 -1.81 4.85 -0.87
CA THR A 67 -0.50 4.21 -1.09
C THR A 67 0.63 4.85 -0.29
N VAL A 68 0.66 6.19 -0.22
CA VAL A 68 1.64 6.93 0.60
C VAL A 68 1.53 6.52 2.07
N ALA A 69 0.29 6.48 2.61
CA ALA A 69 0.06 6.03 3.97
C ALA A 69 0.53 4.57 4.18
N GLY A 70 0.22 3.67 3.24
CA GLY A 70 0.68 2.28 3.28
C GLY A 70 2.20 2.15 3.32
N ILE A 71 2.92 2.95 2.52
CA ILE A 71 4.38 3.00 2.52
C ILE A 71 4.91 3.56 3.84
N ALA A 72 4.30 4.61 4.41
CA ALA A 72 4.73 5.18 5.69
C ALA A 72 4.65 4.15 6.83
N TYR A 73 3.56 3.39 6.92
CA TYR A 73 3.40 2.31 7.91
C TYR A 73 4.40 1.16 7.69
N GLN A 74 4.63 0.77 6.43
CA GLN A 74 5.64 -0.23 6.07
C GLN A 74 7.07 0.21 6.44
N ALA A 75 7.42 1.46 6.13
CA ALA A 75 8.73 2.02 6.37
C ALA A 75 9.05 2.04 7.88
N GLU A 76 8.11 2.52 8.69
CA GLU A 76 8.30 2.56 10.14
C GLU A 76 8.43 1.14 10.73
N LYS A 77 7.61 0.17 10.27
CA LYS A 77 7.77 -1.25 10.68
C LYS A 77 9.15 -1.80 10.31
N LYS A 78 9.70 -1.41 9.15
CA LYS A 78 11.00 -1.87 8.67
C LYS A 78 12.16 -1.34 9.52
N PHE A 79 12.10 -0.06 9.89
CA PHE A 79 13.15 0.61 10.66
C PHE A 79 12.99 0.46 12.18
N ASN A 80 11.90 -0.14 12.66
CA ASN A 80 11.66 -0.43 14.08
C ASN A 80 11.75 0.82 14.98
N TRP A 81 11.44 2.00 14.41
CA TRP A 81 11.40 3.26 15.14
C TRP A 81 10.27 3.19 16.18
N ARG A 82 10.63 2.98 17.45
CA ARG A 82 9.69 3.04 18.58
C ARG A 82 9.78 4.41 19.26
N GLY A 83 8.64 5.01 19.60
CA GLY A 83 8.52 6.25 20.36
C GLY A 83 8.08 7.47 19.54
N GLU A 84 8.20 8.66 20.13
CA GLU A 84 7.70 9.96 19.61
C GLU A 84 8.25 10.32 18.22
N LYS A 85 9.47 9.88 17.90
CA LYS A 85 10.11 10.07 16.59
C LYS A 85 9.43 9.29 15.45
N SER A 86 8.71 8.21 15.75
CA SER A 86 7.92 7.47 14.75
C SER A 86 6.78 8.31 14.19
N PHE A 87 6.07 9.03 15.07
CA PHE A 87 4.92 9.84 14.66
C PHE A 87 5.34 10.97 13.71
N TRP A 88 6.42 11.69 14.04
CA TRP A 88 6.96 12.75 13.19
C TRP A 88 7.46 12.23 11.84
N PHE A 89 8.11 11.07 11.80
CA PHE A 89 8.54 10.47 10.54
C PHE A 89 7.36 10.07 9.65
N ARG A 90 6.35 9.39 10.24
CA ARG A 90 5.11 9.06 9.52
C ARG A 90 4.42 10.31 8.98
N PHE A 91 4.28 11.34 9.81
CA PHE A 91 3.66 12.59 9.42
C PHE A 91 4.43 13.28 8.29
N ALA A 92 5.75 13.36 8.38
CA ALA A 92 6.60 13.94 7.34
C ALA A 92 6.49 13.17 6.01
N VAL A 93 6.51 11.84 6.04
CA VAL A 93 6.35 11.01 4.83
C VAL A 93 4.96 11.17 4.21
N ILE A 94 3.91 11.23 5.04
CA ILE A 94 2.53 11.42 4.55
C ILE A 94 2.37 12.80 3.93
N VAL A 95 2.79 13.87 4.61
CA VAL A 95 2.69 15.24 4.09
C VAL A 95 3.50 15.41 2.81
N ALA A 96 4.76 14.95 2.80
CA ALA A 96 5.61 15.01 1.61
C ALA A 96 5.03 14.19 0.45
N GLY A 97 4.53 12.99 0.74
CA GLY A 97 3.95 12.11 -0.28
C GLY A 97 2.63 12.64 -0.85
N PHE A 98 1.76 13.22 -0.03
CA PHE A 98 0.54 13.89 -0.51
C PHE A 98 0.86 15.10 -1.38
N TYR A 99 1.85 15.89 -0.98
CA TYR A 99 2.30 17.04 -1.76
C TYR A 99 2.85 16.62 -3.13
N LEU A 100 3.72 15.60 -3.16
CA LEU A 100 4.25 15.02 -4.39
C LEU A 100 3.15 14.44 -5.28
N ALA A 101 2.17 13.74 -4.70
CA ALA A 101 1.04 13.19 -5.44
C ALA A 101 0.22 14.29 -6.12
N HIS A 102 -0.02 15.42 -5.42
CA HIS A 102 -0.76 16.54 -5.99
C HIS A 102 -0.01 17.18 -7.17
N ILE A 103 1.31 17.29 -7.09
CA ILE A 103 2.14 17.81 -8.19
C ILE A 103 2.15 16.84 -9.38
N ALA A 104 2.31 15.54 -9.12
CA ALA A 104 2.35 14.51 -10.15
C ALA A 104 1.06 14.48 -10.98
N ILE A 105 -0.08 14.67 -10.32
CA ILE A 105 -1.41 14.68 -10.97
C ILE A 105 -1.65 15.98 -11.75
N GLY A 106 -1.11 17.11 -11.29
CA GLY A 106 -1.15 18.37 -12.04
C GLY A 106 -0.32 18.34 -13.32
N ALA A 107 0.69 17.47 -13.40
CA ALA A 107 1.54 17.27 -14.57
C ALA A 107 1.25 15.94 -15.28
N LEU A 108 -0.02 15.54 -15.35
CA LEU A 108 -0.46 14.27 -15.94
C LEU A 108 -0.05 14.20 -17.41
N SER A 109 1.05 13.51 -17.68
CA SER A 109 1.57 13.28 -19.02
C SER A 109 2.13 11.87 -19.10
N TRP A 110 2.13 11.27 -20.30
CA TRP A 110 2.75 9.96 -20.55
C TRP A 110 4.14 9.79 -19.91
N PRO A 111 5.08 10.75 -20.02
CA PRO A 111 6.38 10.64 -19.36
C PRO A 111 6.31 10.74 -17.83
N THR A 112 5.44 11.60 -17.27
CA THR A 112 5.25 11.69 -15.80
C THR A 112 4.78 10.36 -15.23
N PHE A 113 3.83 9.70 -15.89
CA PHE A 113 3.29 8.40 -15.46
C PHE A 113 4.36 7.30 -15.44
N VAL A 114 5.24 7.26 -16.46
CA VAL A 114 6.32 6.27 -16.51
C VAL A 114 7.33 6.50 -15.37
N ILE A 115 7.72 7.75 -15.12
CA ILE A 115 8.64 8.10 -14.02
C ILE A 115 8.03 7.69 -12.67
N GLU A 116 6.74 7.94 -12.49
CA GLU A 116 6.02 7.60 -11.27
C GLU A 116 5.98 6.09 -11.03
N ILE A 117 5.66 5.30 -12.06
CA ILE A 117 5.67 3.83 -11.97
C ILE A 117 7.07 3.31 -11.60
N VAL A 118 8.11 3.85 -12.23
CA VAL A 118 9.50 3.42 -11.94
C VAL A 118 9.86 3.73 -10.48
N PHE A 119 9.56 4.95 -10.02
CA PHE A 119 9.81 5.36 -8.65
C PHE A 119 9.00 4.53 -7.65
N PHE A 120 7.71 4.31 -7.91
CA PHE A 120 6.83 3.52 -7.06
C PHE A 120 7.28 2.05 -7.00
N THR A 121 7.64 1.46 -8.14
CA THR A 121 8.16 0.09 -8.23
C THR A 121 9.46 -0.05 -7.46
N MET A 122 10.35 0.96 -7.54
CA MET A 122 11.58 1.00 -6.74
C MET A 122 11.29 1.04 -5.24
N LEU A 123 10.35 1.88 -4.79
CA LEU A 123 9.94 1.94 -3.39
C LEU A 123 9.35 0.60 -2.93
N VAL A 124 8.43 0.02 -3.70
CA VAL A 124 7.85 -1.29 -3.40
C VAL A 124 8.94 -2.36 -3.32
N TYR A 125 9.88 -2.39 -4.25
CA TYR A 125 10.99 -3.34 -4.22
C TYR A 125 11.85 -3.19 -2.96
N VAL A 126 12.23 -1.95 -2.61
CA VAL A 126 13.05 -1.67 -1.42
C VAL A 126 12.29 -2.00 -0.12
N PHE A 127 11.01 -1.66 -0.02
CA PHE A 127 10.23 -1.83 1.21
C PHE A 127 9.63 -3.23 1.37
N PHE A 128 9.09 -3.83 0.30
CA PHE A 128 8.42 -5.13 0.33
C PHE A 128 9.32 -6.31 -0.03
N VAL A 129 10.17 -6.22 -1.07
CA VAL A 129 10.97 -7.37 -1.53
C VAL A 129 12.20 -7.59 -0.65
N ARG A 130 12.82 -6.51 -0.14
CA ARG A 130 14.05 -6.62 0.65
C ARG A 130 13.86 -7.07 2.12
N LYS A 131 12.71 -7.60 2.57
CA LYS A 131 12.60 -8.14 3.94
C LYS A 131 11.61 -9.30 4.13
N ASN A 132 12.21 -10.48 4.25
CA ASN A 132 11.75 -11.76 4.79
C ASN A 132 11.35 -11.69 6.30
N SER A 133 10.42 -10.81 6.70
CA SER A 133 10.03 -10.61 8.12
C SER A 133 8.54 -10.82 8.43
N GLY A 134 7.74 -11.22 7.43
CA GLY A 134 6.36 -11.67 7.63
C GLY A 134 6.27 -13.00 8.39
N SER A 135 7.17 -13.94 8.10
CA SER A 135 7.21 -15.25 8.77
C SER A 135 7.74 -15.17 10.21
N GLU A 136 8.54 -14.17 10.56
CA GLU A 136 9.14 -14.06 11.90
C GLU A 136 8.15 -13.49 12.93
N ASN A 137 7.25 -12.59 12.51
CA ASN A 137 6.20 -12.06 13.38
C ASN A 137 5.06 -13.07 13.60
N LEU A 138 4.70 -13.87 12.59
CA LEU A 138 3.72 -14.95 12.78
C LEU A 138 4.24 -16.03 13.75
N LYS A 139 5.53 -16.42 13.61
CA LYS A 139 6.19 -17.35 14.54
C LYS A 139 6.35 -16.77 15.95
N LYS A 140 6.67 -15.47 16.09
CA LYS A 140 6.75 -14.83 17.41
C LYS A 140 5.39 -14.74 18.09
N HIS A 141 4.31 -14.50 17.34
CA HIS A 141 2.96 -14.44 17.90
C HIS A 141 2.45 -15.84 18.29
N SER A 142 2.72 -16.88 17.49
CA SER A 142 2.36 -18.26 17.86
C SER A 142 3.18 -18.76 19.06
N ALA A 143 4.50 -18.50 19.08
CA ALA A 143 5.35 -18.90 20.21
C ALA A 143 5.01 -18.17 21.52
N LYS A 144 4.49 -16.93 21.44
CA LYS A 144 4.03 -16.20 22.62
C LYS A 144 2.65 -16.67 23.09
N ALA A 145 1.76 -17.02 22.17
CA ALA A 145 0.46 -17.61 22.49
C ALA A 145 0.62 -19.01 23.12
N GLU A 146 1.54 -19.82 22.61
CA GLU A 146 1.88 -21.15 23.14
C GLU A 146 2.49 -21.06 24.55
N LYS A 147 3.37 -20.08 24.79
CA LYS A 147 3.87 -19.79 26.15
C LYS A 147 2.79 -19.33 27.12
N LEU A 148 1.83 -18.51 26.67
CA LEU A 148 0.69 -18.08 27.49
C LEU A 148 -0.26 -19.25 27.80
N GLU A 149 -0.42 -20.19 26.86
CA GLU A 149 -1.22 -21.40 27.06
C GLU A 149 -0.55 -22.36 28.07
N ASP A 150 0.78 -22.52 28.02
CA ASP A 150 1.54 -23.31 28.99
C ASP A 150 1.56 -22.67 30.39
N GLU A 151 1.67 -21.34 30.50
CA GLU A 151 1.55 -20.65 31.78
C GLU A 151 0.13 -20.81 32.38
N LEU A 152 -0.91 -20.81 31.55
CA LEU A 152 -2.30 -21.05 31.99
C LEU A 152 -2.54 -22.51 32.42
N LYS A 153 -1.91 -23.50 31.78
CA LYS A 153 -2.00 -24.91 32.18
C LYS A 153 -1.34 -25.20 33.52
N ASN A 154 -0.35 -24.41 33.92
CA ASN A 154 0.33 -24.51 35.21
C ASN A 154 -0.36 -23.72 36.34
N CYS A 155 -1.50 -23.06 36.07
CA CYS A 155 -2.28 -22.29 37.04
C CYS A 155 -3.50 -23.06 37.61
N CYS A 156 -3.49 -24.40 37.60
CA CYS A 156 -4.45 -25.24 38.32
C CYS A 156 -3.74 -26.43 38.98
#